data_AF-A0A7D5CW75-F1
#
_entry.id   AF-A0A7D5CW75-F1
#
_cell.length_a   1.000
_cell.length_b   1.000
_cell.length_c   1.000
_cell.angle_alpha   90.00
_cell.angle_beta   90.00
_cell.angle_gamma   90.00
#
_symmetry.space_group_name_H-M   'P 1'
#
loop_
_entity.id
_entity.type
_entity.pdbx_description
1 polymer ?
#
loop_
_entity_poly.entity_id
_entity_poly.type
_entity_poly.pdbx_seq_one_letter_code
_entity_poly.pdbx_strand_id
1 'polypeptide(L)'
;MTTNRNNESGRTVPISRRSILRTTGAAGALALGGTSLPFVTGVAAADEHLIETCGGEVDVVVALDYSGSIRNAGTWGDIQSGVDSFLGVVPADVQLGLVTFGDAPAAFEYGPGNLLDFATASNVSAVQAGVPASTPPGENATHMPGALDYSNAILEQEGRGGREIVVLITDGGPNYENGVVGDGASPPADDTTFPYGTFEYTGGTTGGENGIAGEPGELTETTATATAIKNAGRRVIAVGVGENVAGFDDYLRDDIASATDDFVAVQDASNLGAELEALISEVCEECVDCSVDGQLAKYEFACVETDPDTGECLAYDFVPEGDADDNVAYTPGSFESKEGEAFEPMTATFDTEYCDLYALVKSGRELDVQSIEETDGSVTVETANGGKFAISFVAFYCTEEAAVEAMEAFPSRGRR
;
A
#
# COMPACT_ATOMS: atom_id res chain seq x y z
N MET A 1 -12.99 -42.55 7.67
CA MET A 1 -12.70 -41.65 8.81
C MET A 1 -11.77 -40.59 8.28
N THR A 2 -12.18 -39.35 8.50
CA THR A 2 -11.79 -38.08 7.89
C THR A 2 -10.34 -37.68 8.13
N THR A 3 -9.67 -37.19 7.09
CA THR A 3 -8.50 -36.31 7.18
C THR A 3 -8.86 -34.97 6.55
N ASN A 4 -8.63 -33.91 7.31
CA ASN A 4 -9.00 -32.52 7.07
C ASN A 4 -8.29 -31.95 5.82
N ARG A 5 -9.08 -31.21 5.03
CA ARG A 5 -8.62 -30.18 4.09
C ARG A 5 -8.61 -28.83 4.82
N ASN A 6 -7.86 -27.90 4.23
CA ASN A 6 -7.81 -26.44 4.47
C ASN A 6 -6.56 -26.00 5.24
N ASN A 7 -5.51 -25.71 4.48
CA ASN A 7 -4.60 -24.59 4.73
C ASN A 7 -3.78 -24.36 3.45
N GLU A 8 -4.31 -23.56 2.53
CA GLU A 8 -3.47 -22.86 1.56
C GLU A 8 -3.59 -21.37 1.84
N SER A 9 -2.43 -20.81 2.16
CA SER A 9 -2.18 -19.43 2.54
C SER A 9 -2.39 -18.56 1.31
N GLY A 10 -3.24 -17.53 1.43
CA GLY A 10 -3.31 -16.46 0.44
C GLY A 10 -1.92 -15.88 0.23
N ARG A 11 -1.42 -15.97 -1.00
CA ARG A 11 -0.22 -15.27 -1.46
C ARG A 11 -0.69 -13.92 -1.97
N THR A 12 -0.46 -12.88 -1.19
CA THR A 12 -0.54 -11.48 -1.65
C THR A 12 0.66 -11.21 -2.56
N VAL A 13 0.40 -10.82 -3.81
CA VAL A 13 1.42 -10.37 -4.76
C VAL A 13 1.62 -8.85 -4.54
N PRO A 14 2.87 -8.36 -4.39
CA PRO A 14 3.11 -6.93 -4.18
C PRO A 14 2.92 -6.14 -5.48
N ILE A 15 2.17 -5.03 -5.40
CA ILE A 15 2.03 -4.02 -6.44
C ILE A 15 3.39 -3.32 -6.61
N SER A 16 3.96 -3.34 -7.81
CA SER A 16 5.25 -2.73 -8.12
C SER A 16 5.12 -1.22 -8.38
N ARG A 17 5.96 -0.39 -7.73
CA ARG A 17 5.92 1.07 -7.91
C ARG A 17 6.38 1.51 -9.30
N ARG A 18 5.57 2.33 -9.97
CA ARG A 18 5.97 3.10 -11.15
C ARG A 18 7.04 4.11 -10.78
N SER A 19 8.24 3.98 -11.36
CA SER A 19 9.28 5.02 -11.31
C SER A 19 8.86 6.25 -12.13
N ILE A 20 8.09 7.15 -11.54
CA ILE A 20 7.84 8.48 -12.11
C ILE A 20 9.03 9.38 -11.75
N LEU A 21 10.03 9.42 -12.62
CA LEU A 21 11.10 10.43 -12.57
C LEU A 21 10.50 11.82 -12.82
N ARG A 22 10.11 12.54 -11.76
CA ARG A 22 9.82 13.98 -11.81
C ARG A 22 11.00 14.76 -11.24
N THR A 23 11.60 15.57 -12.10
CA THR A 23 12.66 16.52 -11.75
C THR A 23 12.13 17.53 -10.72
N THR A 24 12.62 17.46 -9.49
CA THR A 24 12.42 18.49 -8.46
C THR A 24 12.96 19.84 -8.96
N GLY A 25 12.06 20.77 -9.24
CA GLY A 25 12.39 22.16 -9.53
C GLY A 25 12.87 22.85 -8.27
N ALA A 26 14.16 23.11 -8.16
CA ALA A 26 14.73 23.91 -7.09
C ALA A 26 14.15 25.34 -7.09
N ALA A 27 13.27 25.65 -6.13
CA ALA A 27 12.86 27.02 -5.86
C ALA A 27 14.01 27.77 -5.15
N GLY A 28 14.80 28.48 -5.94
CA GLY A 28 15.93 29.27 -5.45
C GLY A 28 15.49 30.47 -4.59
N ALA A 29 15.92 30.49 -3.33
CA ALA A 29 15.85 31.68 -2.49
C ALA A 29 16.99 32.66 -2.84
N LEU A 30 16.65 33.76 -3.50
CA LEU A 30 17.54 34.92 -3.69
C LEU A 30 17.76 35.66 -2.37
N ALA A 31 18.95 35.52 -1.80
CA ALA A 31 19.40 36.32 -0.66
C ALA A 31 19.70 37.76 -1.09
N LEU A 32 18.93 38.73 -0.58
CA LEU A 32 19.31 40.13 -0.49
C LEU A 32 19.30 40.55 0.99
N GLY A 33 20.40 41.17 1.41
CA GLY A 33 20.86 41.15 2.79
C GLY A 33 20.16 42.11 3.77
N GLY A 34 20.53 41.95 5.04
CA GLY A 34 20.41 43.00 6.05
C GLY A 34 19.65 42.61 7.32
N THR A 35 20.39 42.09 8.30
CA THR A 35 20.14 42.14 9.76
C THR A 35 18.75 41.77 10.33
N SER A 36 18.78 40.84 11.29
CA SER A 36 17.71 40.29 12.16
C SER A 36 17.06 39.00 11.66
N LEU A 37 17.31 37.90 12.39
CA LEU A 37 16.82 36.55 12.17
C LEU A 37 15.36 36.44 12.66
N PRO A 38 14.42 36.03 11.79
CA PRO A 38 13.42 35.04 12.15
C PRO A 38 13.85 33.68 11.58
N PHE A 39 13.56 32.62 12.32
CA PHE A 39 13.66 31.25 11.82
C PHE A 39 12.78 31.14 10.58
N VAL A 40 13.39 30.88 9.41
CA VAL A 40 12.64 30.48 8.22
C VAL A 40 12.48 28.97 8.36
N THR A 41 11.35 28.54 8.91
CA THR A 41 10.89 27.16 8.74
C THR A 41 10.58 26.97 7.27
N GLY A 42 11.12 25.90 6.67
CA GLY A 42 10.63 25.43 5.37
C GLY A 42 9.13 25.20 5.47
N VAL A 43 8.43 25.36 4.36
CA VAL A 43 7.03 24.95 4.27
C VAL A 43 7.05 23.69 3.43
N ALA A 44 6.93 22.53 4.07
CA ALA A 44 6.65 21.28 3.39
C ALA A 44 5.16 21.28 3.05
N ALA A 45 4.82 21.56 1.80
CA ALA A 45 3.44 21.54 1.33
C ALA A 45 3.33 20.54 0.18
N ALA A 46 2.20 19.84 0.14
CA ALA A 46 1.75 19.17 -1.07
C ALA A 46 1.44 20.23 -2.15
N ASP A 47 1.68 19.89 -3.41
CA ASP A 47 1.20 20.66 -4.56
C ASP A 47 -0.33 20.49 -4.68
N GLU A 48 -1.03 21.43 -5.30
CA GLU A 48 -2.51 21.45 -5.32
C GLU A 48 -3.11 20.45 -6.34
N HIS A 49 -2.54 19.26 -6.55
CA HIS A 49 -3.21 18.21 -7.33
C HIS A 49 -4.32 17.58 -6.49
N LEU A 50 -5.51 18.16 -6.61
CA LEU A 50 -6.73 17.64 -6.01
C LEU A 50 -7.12 16.32 -6.68
N ILE A 51 -6.82 15.22 -6.02
CA ILE A 51 -7.51 13.95 -6.27
C ILE A 51 -8.97 14.17 -5.88
N GLU A 52 -9.92 13.99 -6.79
CA GLU A 52 -11.34 14.29 -6.50
C GLU A 52 -12.06 13.14 -5.78
N THR A 53 -11.58 11.89 -5.93
CA THR A 53 -12.17 10.66 -5.38
C THR A 53 -11.15 9.52 -5.38
N CYS A 54 -11.29 8.54 -4.47
CA CYS A 54 -10.51 7.30 -4.39
C CYS A 54 -11.40 6.04 -4.51
N GLY A 55 -12.58 6.16 -5.12
CA GLY A 55 -13.51 5.05 -5.35
C GLY A 55 -14.31 4.63 -4.10
N GLY A 56 -14.17 5.34 -2.97
CA GLY A 56 -14.97 5.14 -1.76
C GLY A 56 -14.62 3.93 -0.89
N GLU A 57 -13.55 3.19 -1.18
CA GLU A 57 -13.12 1.98 -0.46
C GLU A 57 -11.68 2.03 0.04
N VAL A 58 -11.22 3.24 0.42
CA VAL A 58 -9.87 3.45 0.94
C VAL A 58 -9.94 3.98 2.37
N ASP A 59 -9.27 3.26 3.27
CA ASP A 59 -9.18 3.59 4.67
C ASP A 59 -7.70 3.72 5.06
N VAL A 60 -7.29 4.92 5.50
CA VAL A 60 -5.89 5.27 5.78
C VAL A 60 -5.76 5.69 7.23
N VAL A 61 -4.89 5.02 7.98
CA VAL A 61 -4.46 5.47 9.31
C VAL A 61 -3.02 5.98 9.25
N VAL A 62 -2.81 7.25 9.58
CA VAL A 62 -1.48 7.86 9.68
C VAL A 62 -0.95 7.66 11.10
N ALA A 63 0.10 6.87 11.26
CA ALA A 63 0.85 6.75 12.50
C ALA A 63 2.03 7.74 12.48
N LEU A 64 1.89 8.85 13.21
CA LEU A 64 2.84 9.97 13.22
C LEU A 64 3.72 9.95 14.48
N ASP A 65 5.02 9.75 14.27
CA ASP A 65 6.01 9.84 15.33
C ASP A 65 6.11 11.28 15.86
N TYR A 66 6.04 11.40 17.18
CA TYR A 66 6.14 12.65 17.92
C TYR A 66 7.25 12.60 18.97
N SER A 67 8.30 11.81 18.74
CA SER A 67 9.44 11.60 19.64
C SER A 67 10.37 12.81 19.77
N GLY A 68 11.23 12.76 20.78
CA GLY A 68 12.20 13.81 21.10
C GLY A 68 13.34 13.93 20.09
N SER A 69 13.66 12.87 19.34
CA SER A 69 14.63 12.90 18.23
C SER A 69 14.21 13.91 17.17
N ILE A 70 12.93 13.95 16.84
CA ILE A 70 12.37 14.90 15.85
C ILE A 70 12.56 16.35 16.29
N ARG A 71 12.34 16.63 17.58
CA ARG A 71 12.62 17.96 18.15
C ARG A 71 14.12 18.28 18.07
N ASN A 72 14.98 17.33 18.39
CA ASN A 72 16.43 17.52 18.40
C ASN A 72 17.01 17.70 16.99
N ALA A 73 16.41 17.04 15.99
CA ALA A 73 16.70 17.23 14.57
C ALA A 73 16.19 18.58 14.04
N GLY A 74 15.18 19.17 14.69
CA GLY A 74 14.58 20.44 14.29
C GLY A 74 13.64 20.34 13.08
N THR A 75 13.19 19.12 12.75
CA THR A 75 12.40 18.81 11.55
C THR A 75 10.89 18.90 11.78
N TRP A 76 10.43 19.06 13.03
CA TRP A 76 8.99 19.06 13.35
C TRP A 76 8.18 20.06 12.52
N GLY A 77 8.69 21.27 12.27
CA GLY A 77 7.94 22.28 11.50
C GLY A 77 7.63 21.81 10.08
N ASP A 78 8.58 21.14 9.43
CA ASP A 78 8.40 20.57 8.10
C ASP A 78 7.51 19.32 8.16
N ILE A 79 7.69 18.44 9.15
CA ILE A 79 6.84 17.25 9.34
C ILE A 79 5.38 17.65 9.58
N GLN A 80 5.15 18.59 10.50
CA GLN A 80 3.84 19.12 10.84
C GLN A 80 3.17 19.71 9.59
N SER A 81 3.87 20.58 8.86
CA SER A 81 3.34 21.20 7.64
C SER A 81 3.03 20.17 6.55
N GLY A 82 3.92 19.18 6.36
CA GLY A 82 3.77 18.15 5.33
C GLY A 82 2.57 17.25 5.60
N VAL A 83 2.40 16.81 6.86
CA VAL A 83 1.24 16.01 7.26
C VAL A 83 -0.04 16.84 7.20
N ASP A 84 -0.06 18.06 7.74
CA ASP A 84 -1.25 18.93 7.68
C ASP A 84 -1.70 19.20 6.23
N SER A 85 -0.74 19.46 5.34
CA SER A 85 -1.00 19.61 3.91
C SER A 85 -1.55 18.32 3.28
N PHE A 86 -1.01 17.16 3.64
CA PHE A 86 -1.50 15.86 3.20
C PHE A 86 -2.95 15.63 3.63
N LEU A 87 -3.27 15.78 4.92
CA LEU A 87 -4.64 15.59 5.42
C LEU A 87 -5.64 16.59 4.79
N GLY A 88 -5.15 17.74 4.31
CA GLY A 88 -5.94 18.74 3.59
C GLY A 88 -6.25 18.39 2.12
N VAL A 89 -5.46 17.52 1.47
CA VAL A 89 -5.65 17.10 0.07
C VAL A 89 -6.24 15.69 -0.07
N VAL A 90 -6.31 14.92 1.02
CA VAL A 90 -6.96 13.60 1.03
C VAL A 90 -8.44 13.74 0.59
N PRO A 91 -8.91 12.93 -0.38
CA PRO A 91 -10.29 13.00 -0.88
C PRO A 91 -11.34 12.69 0.17
N ALA A 92 -12.54 13.25 0.01
CA ALA A 92 -13.61 13.18 1.01
C ALA A 92 -14.22 11.77 1.18
N ASP A 93 -13.97 10.86 0.24
CA ASP A 93 -14.43 9.47 0.23
C ASP A 93 -13.41 8.49 0.86
N VAL A 94 -12.21 8.96 1.20
CA VAL A 94 -11.22 8.26 2.03
C VAL A 94 -11.56 8.42 3.50
N GLN A 95 -11.55 7.32 4.27
CA GLN A 95 -11.58 7.42 5.73
C GLN A 95 -10.17 7.60 6.27
N LEU A 96 -10.00 8.59 7.13
CA LEU A 96 -8.70 9.01 7.62
C LEU A 96 -8.64 8.89 9.15
N GLY A 97 -7.68 8.12 9.66
CA GLY A 97 -7.34 8.04 11.08
C GLY A 97 -5.97 8.69 11.34
N LEU A 98 -5.75 9.20 12.55
CA LEU A 98 -4.47 9.78 12.95
C LEU A 98 -4.05 9.26 14.34
N VAL A 99 -2.94 8.53 14.38
CA VAL A 99 -2.31 8.03 15.60
C VAL A 99 -1.01 8.79 15.81
N THR A 100 -0.98 9.76 16.71
CA THR A 100 0.27 10.43 17.11
C THR A 100 0.89 9.68 18.29
N PHE A 101 2.20 9.38 18.27
CA PHE A 101 2.81 8.51 19.29
C PHE A 101 4.17 8.96 19.84
N GLY A 102 4.46 8.54 21.07
CA GLY A 102 5.74 8.65 21.80
C GLY A 102 5.66 7.92 23.16
N ASP A 103 6.49 8.27 24.16
CA ASP A 103 6.68 7.46 25.39
C ASP A 103 6.72 8.23 26.74
N ALA A 104 6.65 9.58 26.81
CA ALA A 104 6.57 10.27 28.12
C ALA A 104 6.04 11.72 28.11
N PRO A 105 5.39 12.15 29.21
CA PRO A 105 4.01 11.78 29.55
C PRO A 105 2.97 12.40 28.59
N ALA A 106 3.39 13.21 27.61
CA ALA A 106 2.51 13.96 26.73
C ALA A 106 2.22 13.24 25.40
N ALA A 107 3.11 12.36 24.94
CA ALA A 107 2.95 11.69 23.65
C ALA A 107 2.23 10.34 23.72
N PHE A 108 1.76 9.97 24.92
CA PHE A 108 0.70 8.97 25.09
C PHE A 108 -0.69 9.55 24.87
N GLU A 109 -0.83 10.87 24.64
CA GLU A 109 -2.05 11.39 24.04
C GLU A 109 -2.04 10.96 22.57
N TYR A 110 -2.68 9.83 22.34
CA TYR A 110 -3.31 9.44 21.09
C TYR A 110 -4.33 10.51 20.64
N GLY A 111 -3.88 11.75 20.47
CA GLY A 111 -4.73 12.93 20.31
C GLY A 111 -5.70 13.19 21.48
N PRO A 112 -5.98 14.45 21.83
CA PRO A 112 -7.19 14.76 22.59
C PRO A 112 -8.45 14.56 21.71
N GLY A 113 -9.42 13.76 22.18
CA GLY A 113 -10.76 13.65 21.56
C GLY A 113 -10.94 12.46 20.60
N ASN A 114 -11.82 12.59 19.61
CA ASN A 114 -12.18 11.53 18.64
C ASN A 114 -11.12 11.32 17.54
N LEU A 115 -9.84 11.51 17.86
CA LEU A 115 -8.72 11.39 16.90
C LEU A 115 -8.25 9.94 16.74
N LEU A 116 -8.65 9.10 17.69
CA LEU A 116 -8.45 7.67 17.70
C LEU A 116 -9.44 6.90 16.84
N ASP A 117 -10.45 7.56 16.26
CA ASP A 117 -11.47 6.93 15.42
C ASP A 117 -11.26 7.38 13.96
N PHE A 118 -11.84 6.66 13.00
CA PHE A 118 -11.86 7.16 11.63
C PHE A 118 -12.58 8.51 11.53
N ALA A 119 -12.09 9.37 10.63
CA ALA A 119 -12.75 10.59 10.26
C ALA A 119 -14.13 10.28 9.66
N THR A 120 -15.17 10.59 10.41
CA THR A 120 -16.54 10.76 9.96
C THR A 120 -16.77 12.22 9.52
N ALA A 121 -17.90 12.49 8.86
CA ALA A 121 -18.35 13.85 8.57
C ALA A 121 -18.46 14.75 9.84
N SER A 122 -18.48 14.16 11.04
CA SER A 122 -18.59 14.89 12.31
C SER A 122 -17.26 15.24 12.98
N ASN A 123 -16.15 14.57 12.64
CA ASN A 123 -14.82 14.76 13.24
C ASN A 123 -13.68 14.95 12.22
N VAL A 124 -13.92 14.90 10.91
CA VAL A 124 -12.85 15.10 9.89
C VAL A 124 -12.06 16.39 10.08
N SER A 125 -12.73 17.51 10.40
CA SER A 125 -12.03 18.78 10.68
C SER A 125 -11.22 18.74 11.98
N ALA A 126 -11.58 17.88 12.93
CA ALA A 126 -10.80 17.67 14.14
C ALA A 126 -9.58 16.78 13.84
N VAL A 127 -9.73 15.72 13.03
CA VAL A 127 -8.63 14.85 12.56
C VAL A 127 -7.61 15.66 11.76
N GLN A 128 -8.06 16.49 10.82
CA GLN A 128 -7.19 17.41 10.08
C GLN A 128 -6.46 18.39 11.01
N ALA A 129 -7.14 18.93 12.03
CA ALA A 129 -6.53 19.79 13.03
C ALA A 129 -5.77 19.02 14.15
N GLY A 130 -5.66 17.70 14.05
CA GLY A 130 -5.14 16.82 15.09
C GLY A 130 -3.62 16.77 15.17
N VAL A 131 -2.92 17.26 14.14
CA VAL A 131 -1.45 17.35 14.13
C VAL A 131 -0.99 18.38 15.17
N PRO A 132 -0.13 18.03 16.15
CA PRO A 132 0.26 18.96 17.20
C PRO A 132 0.95 20.23 16.68
N ALA A 133 0.41 21.40 17.02
CA ALA A 133 1.06 22.67 16.66
C ALA A 133 2.35 22.96 17.46
N SER A 134 2.54 22.29 18.60
CA SER A 134 3.76 22.38 19.40
C SER A 134 4.80 21.36 18.93
N THR A 135 6.08 21.70 19.07
CA THR A 135 7.17 20.72 18.89
C THR A 135 7.13 19.63 19.97
N PRO A 136 7.59 18.41 19.66
CA PRO A 136 7.71 17.33 20.63
C PRO A 136 8.40 17.71 21.95
N PRO A 137 8.00 17.08 23.07
CA PRO A 137 8.82 17.09 24.28
C PRO A 137 10.22 16.54 23.99
N GLY A 138 11.25 17.08 24.65
CA GLY A 138 12.64 16.61 24.43
C GLY A 138 12.87 15.19 24.97
N GLU A 139 12.28 14.88 26.12
CA GLU A 139 12.25 13.55 26.69
C GLU A 139 11.00 12.82 26.22
N ASN A 140 11.07 12.23 25.03
CA ASN A 140 9.97 11.45 24.48
C ASN A 140 10.50 10.35 23.56
N ALA A 141 10.25 9.09 23.89
CA ALA A 141 10.75 7.95 23.13
C ALA A 141 9.81 7.57 21.97
N THR A 142 10.11 6.48 21.26
CA THR A 142 9.47 6.07 20.01
C THR A 142 8.74 4.74 20.19
N HIS A 143 7.51 4.79 20.71
CA HIS A 143 6.70 3.60 20.98
C HIS A 143 5.97 3.07 19.72
N MET A 144 6.75 2.72 18.69
CA MET A 144 6.27 2.24 17.38
C MET A 144 5.30 1.04 17.42
N PRO A 145 5.50 -0.03 18.24
CA PRO A 145 4.57 -1.17 18.23
C PRO A 145 3.18 -0.75 18.72
N GLY A 146 3.13 0.12 19.74
CA GLY A 146 1.92 0.80 20.21
C GLY A 146 1.16 1.52 19.10
N ALA A 147 1.86 2.33 18.30
CA ALA A 147 1.23 3.06 17.21
C ALA A 147 0.65 2.14 16.13
N LEU A 148 1.37 1.06 15.81
CA LEU A 148 0.95 0.09 14.82
C LEU A 148 -0.25 -0.74 15.29
N ASP A 149 -0.27 -1.25 16.52
CA ASP A 149 -1.41 -2.00 17.07
C ASP A 149 -2.68 -1.14 17.11
N TYR A 150 -2.54 0.13 17.47
CA TYR A 150 -3.66 1.07 17.46
C TYR A 150 -4.19 1.30 16.06
N SER A 151 -3.30 1.56 15.10
CA SER A 151 -3.68 1.74 13.71
C SER A 151 -4.40 0.51 13.17
N ASN A 152 -3.91 -0.68 13.55
CA ASN A 152 -4.52 -1.95 13.21
C ASN A 152 -5.92 -2.12 13.81
N ALA A 153 -6.10 -1.70 15.07
CA ALA A 153 -7.37 -1.83 15.78
C ALA A 153 -8.44 -0.85 15.25
N ILE A 154 -8.04 0.36 14.83
CA ILE A 154 -8.92 1.31 14.14
C ILE A 154 -9.42 0.69 12.84
N LEU A 155 -8.50 0.17 12.01
CA LEU A 155 -8.85 -0.51 10.76
C LEU A 155 -9.74 -1.75 11.02
N GLU A 156 -9.45 -2.53 12.06
CA GLU A 156 -10.24 -3.73 12.38
C GLU A 156 -11.66 -3.43 12.84
N GLN A 157 -11.87 -2.39 13.64
CA GLN A 157 -13.18 -2.11 14.22
C GLN A 157 -14.03 -1.17 13.36
N GLU A 158 -13.39 -0.27 12.61
CA GLU A 158 -14.07 0.83 11.92
C GLU A 158 -13.83 0.87 10.42
N GLY A 159 -12.87 0.08 9.91
CA GLY A 159 -12.63 -0.07 8.47
C GLY A 159 -13.88 -0.55 7.73
N ARG A 160 -14.06 -0.04 6.52
CA ARG A 160 -15.11 -0.45 5.57
C ARG A 160 -14.73 -1.73 4.82
N GLY A 161 -13.48 -2.21 4.96
CA GLY A 161 -12.89 -3.20 4.08
C GLY A 161 -12.40 -2.56 2.78
N GLY A 162 -12.01 -3.38 1.80
CA GLY A 162 -11.36 -2.89 0.59
C GLY A 162 -9.88 -2.60 0.85
N ARG A 163 -9.44 -1.36 0.61
CA ARG A 163 -8.02 -0.95 0.72
C ARG A 163 -7.74 -0.30 2.07
N GLU A 164 -7.20 -1.10 2.98
CA GLU A 164 -6.83 -0.70 4.34
C GLU A 164 -5.32 -0.46 4.46
N ILE A 165 -4.92 0.75 4.83
CA ILE A 165 -3.53 1.21 4.77
C ILE A 165 -3.12 1.89 6.08
N VAL A 166 -1.94 1.51 6.59
CA VAL A 166 -1.24 2.22 7.66
C VAL A 166 -0.05 2.97 7.05
N VAL A 167 0.01 4.29 7.23
CA VAL A 167 1.15 5.13 6.85
C VAL A 167 1.93 5.48 8.12
N LEU A 168 3.05 4.80 8.35
CA LEU A 168 3.94 5.06 9.49
C LEU A 168 4.97 6.12 9.10
N ILE A 169 4.99 7.25 9.80
CA ILE A 169 5.96 8.35 9.60
C ILE A 169 6.87 8.44 10.82
N THR A 170 8.18 8.28 10.66
CA THR A 170 9.16 8.27 11.78
C THR A 170 10.54 8.80 11.37
N ASP A 171 11.31 9.30 12.35
CA ASP A 171 12.72 9.71 12.19
C ASP A 171 13.73 8.72 12.82
N GLY A 172 13.25 7.59 13.35
CA GLY A 172 14.10 6.61 14.03
C GLY A 172 13.51 5.21 14.16
N GLY A 173 14.24 4.35 14.86
CA GLY A 173 13.76 3.03 15.27
C GLY A 173 12.95 3.10 16.57
N PRO A 174 12.29 1.98 16.96
CA PRO A 174 11.58 1.91 18.22
C PRO A 174 12.53 2.09 19.41
N ASN A 175 12.07 2.75 20.46
CA ASN A 175 12.73 2.90 21.75
C ASN A 175 11.63 3.15 22.78
N TYR A 176 11.33 2.22 23.67
CA TYR A 176 10.23 2.41 24.63
C TYR A 176 10.44 1.60 25.93
N GLU A 177 9.69 1.96 26.96
CA GLU A 177 9.65 1.19 28.22
C GLU A 177 8.52 0.15 28.17
N ASN A 178 8.78 -1.03 28.75
CA ASN A 178 7.74 -2.05 28.92
C ASN A 178 6.54 -1.50 29.67
N GLY A 179 5.35 -1.88 29.21
CA GLY A 179 4.13 -1.35 29.79
C GLY A 179 2.88 -1.90 29.15
N VAL A 180 1.76 -1.39 29.64
CA VAL A 180 0.45 -1.60 29.04
C VAL A 180 0.01 -0.26 28.49
N VAL A 181 -0.48 -0.24 27.26
CA VAL A 181 -1.03 0.95 26.62
C VAL A 181 -2.53 0.75 26.37
N GLY A 182 -3.33 1.81 26.57
CA GLY A 182 -4.78 1.81 26.31
C GLY A 182 -5.73 1.77 27.51
N ASP A 183 -5.27 2.06 28.72
CA ASP A 183 -6.16 2.10 29.90
C ASP A 183 -6.41 3.48 30.51
N GLY A 184 -5.73 4.53 30.04
CA GLY A 184 -5.85 5.90 30.53
C GLY A 184 -5.64 6.10 32.05
N ALA A 185 -5.34 5.06 32.83
CA ALA A 185 -5.36 5.08 34.28
C ALA A 185 -4.59 3.90 34.90
N SER A 186 -3.62 4.22 35.77
CA SER A 186 -3.02 3.22 36.66
C SER A 186 -3.74 3.19 38.02
N PRO A 187 -4.22 2.02 38.52
CA PRO A 187 -4.25 0.70 37.88
C PRO A 187 -5.48 0.50 36.97
N PRO A 188 -5.40 -0.42 35.98
CA PRO A 188 -6.45 -0.64 34.98
C PRO A 188 -7.77 -0.98 35.66
N ALA A 189 -8.69 -0.03 35.65
CA ALA A 189 -10.04 -0.21 36.15
C ALA A 189 -10.97 -0.04 34.97
N ASP A 190 -11.38 -1.15 34.32
CA ASP A 190 -12.38 -1.26 33.25
C ASP A 190 -12.66 0.11 32.58
N ASP A 191 -11.66 0.65 31.87
CA ASP A 191 -11.85 1.92 31.18
C ASP A 191 -12.69 1.65 29.93
N THR A 192 -14.01 1.76 30.12
CA THR A 192 -15.00 1.66 29.04
C THR A 192 -14.92 2.81 28.03
N THR A 193 -13.97 3.74 28.18
CA THR A 193 -13.78 4.89 27.28
C THR A 193 -12.70 4.69 26.23
N PHE A 194 -11.85 3.66 26.36
CA PHE A 194 -10.91 3.28 25.31
C PHE A 194 -11.51 2.14 24.44
N PRO A 195 -11.95 2.42 23.21
CA PRO A 195 -12.79 1.49 22.44
C PRO A 195 -12.02 0.24 21.95
N TYR A 196 -10.69 0.31 21.87
CA TYR A 196 -9.87 -0.73 21.23
C TYR A 196 -9.19 -1.72 22.19
N GLY A 197 -9.36 -1.54 23.52
CA GLY A 197 -8.80 -2.43 24.54
C GLY A 197 -7.35 -2.13 24.93
N THR A 198 -6.70 -3.01 25.69
CA THR A 198 -5.34 -2.80 26.20
C THR A 198 -4.31 -3.67 25.47
N PHE A 199 -3.15 -3.10 25.19
CA PHE A 199 -2.02 -3.80 24.57
C PHE A 199 -0.84 -3.87 25.54
N GLU A 200 -0.21 -5.03 25.68
CA GLU A 200 0.93 -5.26 26.58
C GLU A 200 2.21 -5.40 25.78
N TYR A 201 3.25 -4.67 26.20
CA TYR A 201 4.55 -4.60 25.55
C TYR A 201 5.66 -5.02 26.50
N THR A 202 6.52 -5.92 26.02
CA THR A 202 7.57 -6.56 26.81
C THR A 202 8.95 -6.50 26.16
N GLY A 203 9.03 -5.93 24.95
CA GLY A 203 10.25 -5.80 24.18
C GLY A 203 11.15 -4.62 24.58
N GLY A 204 10.59 -3.60 25.22
CA GLY A 204 11.26 -2.39 25.67
C GLY A 204 12.15 -2.58 26.90
N THR A 205 13.06 -1.63 27.13
CA THR A 205 13.97 -1.69 28.29
C THR A 205 14.13 -0.38 29.04
N THR A 206 14.32 0.75 28.35
CA THR A 206 14.78 2.00 28.98
C THR A 206 14.12 3.27 28.44
N GLY A 207 12.93 3.15 27.84
CA GLY A 207 12.11 4.25 27.31
C GLY A 207 12.48 5.66 27.80
N GLY A 208 12.91 6.52 26.86
CA GLY A 208 13.25 7.92 27.12
C GLY A 208 14.43 8.45 26.30
N GLU A 209 14.85 9.69 26.57
CA GLU A 209 15.93 10.42 25.85
C GLU A 209 17.30 9.72 25.92
N ASN A 210 17.47 8.74 26.82
CA ASN A 210 18.71 8.00 27.03
C ASN A 210 18.63 6.51 26.66
N GLY A 211 17.47 6.03 26.20
CA GLY A 211 17.32 4.67 25.68
C GLY A 211 18.05 4.52 24.34
N ILE A 212 18.60 3.35 24.07
CA ILE A 212 19.21 3.04 22.77
C ILE A 212 18.09 2.58 21.86
N ALA A 213 17.80 3.30 20.79
CA ALA A 213 16.82 2.85 19.82
C ALA A 213 17.24 1.54 19.13
N GLY A 214 16.26 0.68 18.88
CA GLY A 214 16.42 -0.55 18.15
C GLY A 214 17.04 -1.67 18.97
N GLU A 215 16.72 -1.76 20.26
CA GLU A 215 17.12 -2.94 21.01
C GLU A 215 16.42 -4.21 20.45
N PRO A 216 17.04 -5.40 20.54
CA PRO A 216 16.50 -6.59 19.88
C PRO A 216 15.06 -6.94 20.26
N GLY A 217 14.65 -6.68 21.51
CA GLY A 217 13.27 -6.88 21.96
C GLY A 217 12.30 -5.90 21.30
N GLU A 218 12.67 -4.63 21.22
CA GLU A 218 11.89 -3.55 20.59
C GLU A 218 11.68 -3.81 19.11
N LEU A 219 12.75 -4.19 18.39
CA LEU A 219 12.69 -4.55 16.98
C LEU A 219 11.82 -5.79 16.77
N THR A 220 11.99 -6.83 17.59
CA THR A 220 11.21 -8.07 17.46
C THR A 220 9.72 -7.82 17.67
N GLU A 221 9.35 -7.07 18.71
CA GLU A 221 7.95 -6.78 19.03
C GLU A 221 7.31 -5.89 17.96
N THR A 222 8.02 -4.86 17.48
CA THR A 222 7.55 -3.98 16.39
C THR A 222 7.36 -4.74 15.07
N THR A 223 8.30 -5.62 14.69
CA THR A 223 8.17 -6.47 13.51
C THR A 223 7.00 -7.45 13.64
N ALA A 224 6.76 -7.99 14.84
CA ALA A 224 5.62 -8.87 15.09
C ALA A 224 4.28 -8.13 14.90
N THR A 225 4.17 -6.90 15.41
CA THR A 225 2.98 -6.06 15.21
C THR A 225 2.78 -5.71 13.74
N ALA A 226 3.83 -5.28 13.02
CA ALA A 226 3.75 -5.01 11.58
C ALA A 226 3.33 -6.26 10.79
N THR A 227 3.84 -7.43 11.17
CA THR A 227 3.46 -8.72 10.57
C THR A 227 2.00 -9.05 10.83
N ALA A 228 1.47 -8.73 12.01
CA ALA A 228 0.05 -8.95 12.32
C ALA A 228 -0.87 -8.09 11.43
N ILE A 229 -0.50 -6.82 11.19
CA ILE A 229 -1.21 -5.93 10.25
C ILE A 229 -1.22 -6.54 8.84
N LYS A 230 -0.04 -6.93 8.34
CA LYS A 230 0.12 -7.55 7.01
C LYS A 230 -0.70 -8.83 6.86
N ASN A 231 -0.69 -9.69 7.87
CA ASN A 231 -1.47 -10.93 7.87
C ASN A 231 -2.99 -10.70 7.94
N ALA A 232 -3.43 -9.53 8.40
CA ALA A 232 -4.84 -9.12 8.35
C ALA A 232 -5.28 -8.64 6.95
N GLY A 233 -4.38 -8.64 5.95
CA GLY A 233 -4.66 -8.18 4.59
C GLY A 233 -4.47 -6.68 4.37
N ARG A 234 -3.80 -6.01 5.32
CA ARG A 234 -3.60 -4.55 5.32
C ARG A 234 -2.21 -4.19 4.80
N ARG A 235 -2.10 -3.04 4.13
CA ARG A 235 -0.82 -2.50 3.65
C ARG A 235 -0.20 -1.60 4.70
N VAL A 236 1.11 -1.73 4.91
CA VAL A 236 1.93 -0.86 5.76
C VAL A 236 2.93 -0.14 4.88
N ILE A 237 2.83 1.18 4.82
CA ILE A 237 3.78 2.06 4.14
C ILE A 237 4.61 2.77 5.20
N ALA A 238 5.92 2.58 5.15
CA ALA A 238 6.87 3.20 6.08
C ALA A 238 7.54 4.41 5.42
N VAL A 239 7.40 5.57 6.06
CA VAL A 239 7.96 6.85 5.62
C VAL A 239 9.03 7.27 6.62
N GLY A 240 10.28 7.15 6.19
CA GLY A 240 11.46 7.51 6.95
C GLY A 240 11.85 8.96 6.71
N VAL A 241 11.92 9.79 7.75
CA VAL A 241 12.29 11.20 7.65
C VAL A 241 13.72 11.42 8.14
N GLY A 242 14.58 11.96 7.26
CA GLY A 242 16.00 12.19 7.49
C GLY A 242 16.89 11.25 6.66
N GLU A 243 18.14 11.65 6.45
CA GLU A 243 19.11 10.84 5.71
C GLU A 243 19.47 9.57 6.50
N ASN A 244 19.10 8.40 5.98
CA ASN A 244 19.31 7.08 6.61
C ASN A 244 18.82 7.08 8.07
N VAL A 245 17.50 7.17 8.25
CA VAL A 245 16.68 7.33 9.47
C VAL A 245 17.36 6.74 10.71
N ALA A 246 18.34 7.45 11.27
CA ALA A 246 19.27 6.96 12.29
C ALA A 246 19.86 5.53 12.07
N GLY A 247 19.94 5.03 10.84
CA GLY A 247 20.39 3.68 10.49
C GLY A 247 19.28 2.62 10.38
N PHE A 248 18.01 3.01 10.39
CA PHE A 248 16.86 2.10 10.38
C PHE A 248 16.18 1.92 9.02
N ASP A 249 16.66 2.54 7.93
CA ASP A 249 16.04 2.42 6.60
C ASP A 249 15.83 0.96 6.17
N ASP A 250 16.86 0.12 6.33
CA ASP A 250 16.77 -1.30 5.97
C ASP A 250 15.72 -2.02 6.82
N TYR A 251 15.63 -1.71 8.11
CA TYR A 251 14.64 -2.30 9.02
C TYR A 251 13.21 -1.85 8.67
N LEU A 252 13.00 -0.55 8.45
CA LEU A 252 11.71 0.00 8.06
C LEU A 252 11.24 -0.57 6.72
N ARG A 253 12.16 -0.74 5.77
CA ARG A 253 11.88 -1.27 4.43
C ARG A 253 11.62 -2.77 4.42
N ASP A 254 12.46 -3.55 5.11
CA ASP A 254 12.47 -5.00 4.93
C ASP A 254 11.60 -5.72 5.98
N ASP A 255 11.47 -5.16 7.19
CA ASP A 255 10.74 -5.80 8.30
C ASP A 255 9.37 -5.16 8.58
N ILE A 256 9.24 -3.83 8.41
CA ILE A 256 8.00 -3.10 8.73
C ILE A 256 7.08 -2.99 7.51
N ALA A 257 7.55 -2.37 6.44
CA ALA A 257 6.77 -2.14 5.23
C ALA A 257 6.22 -3.46 4.62
N SER A 258 5.14 -3.37 3.86
CA SER A 258 4.51 -4.55 3.23
C SER A 258 5.29 -5.05 2.02
N ALA A 259 5.90 -4.15 1.28
CA ALA A 259 6.85 -4.43 0.22
C ALA A 259 8.08 -3.50 0.32
N THR A 260 9.16 -3.86 -0.36
CA THR A 260 10.34 -2.99 -0.49
C THR A 260 9.98 -1.61 -1.07
N ASP A 261 9.02 -1.59 -2.00
CA ASP A 261 8.51 -0.37 -2.62
C ASP A 261 7.61 0.44 -1.66
N ASP A 262 7.13 -0.15 -0.56
CA ASP A 262 6.33 0.53 0.47
C ASP A 262 7.19 1.30 1.49
N PHE A 263 8.47 1.49 1.20
CA PHE A 263 9.35 2.36 1.96
C PHE A 263 9.62 3.67 1.20
N VAL A 264 9.42 4.80 1.87
CA VAL A 264 9.67 6.14 1.34
C VAL A 264 10.76 6.79 2.20
N ALA A 265 11.94 6.99 1.64
CA ALA A 265 13.05 7.68 2.29
C ALA A 265 13.03 9.18 1.99
N VAL A 266 12.50 9.97 2.92
CA VAL A 266 12.41 11.43 2.85
C VAL A 266 13.69 12.05 3.41
N GLN A 267 14.70 12.23 2.56
CA GLN A 267 16.01 12.76 2.98
C GLN A 267 15.92 14.18 3.56
N ASP A 268 15.03 15.01 3.02
CA ASP A 268 14.77 16.37 3.46
C ASP A 268 13.31 16.48 3.88
N ALA A 269 13.07 16.76 5.16
CA ALA A 269 11.73 16.85 5.74
C ALA A 269 10.83 17.86 5.02
N SER A 270 11.42 18.88 4.37
CA SER A 270 10.67 19.85 3.57
C SER A 270 9.97 19.24 2.34
N ASN A 271 10.38 18.04 1.92
CA ASN A 271 9.74 17.30 0.82
C ASN A 271 8.64 16.35 1.30
N LEU A 272 8.43 16.18 2.62
CA LEU A 272 7.48 15.19 3.15
C LEU A 272 6.07 15.37 2.55
N GLY A 273 5.58 16.60 2.44
CA GLY A 273 4.26 16.87 1.87
C GLY A 273 4.10 16.33 0.45
N ALA A 274 5.08 16.56 -0.41
CA ALA A 274 5.07 16.09 -1.80
C ALA A 274 5.19 14.55 -1.91
N GLU A 275 5.97 13.93 -1.02
CA GLU A 275 6.10 12.47 -0.98
C GLU A 275 4.81 11.80 -0.49
N LEU A 276 4.14 12.37 0.51
CA LEU A 276 2.84 11.91 0.99
C LEU A 276 1.73 12.12 -0.06
N GLU A 277 1.76 13.24 -0.78
CA GLU A 277 0.86 13.50 -1.91
C GLU A 277 1.04 12.45 -3.01
N ALA A 278 2.28 12.17 -3.42
CA ALA A 278 2.57 11.14 -4.41
C ALA A 278 2.07 9.75 -3.95
N LEU A 279 2.17 9.46 -2.65
CA LEU A 279 1.66 8.23 -2.05
C LEU A 279 0.13 8.14 -2.12
N ILE A 280 -0.60 9.19 -1.73
CA ILE A 280 -2.07 9.14 -1.83
C ILE A 280 -2.54 9.19 -3.28
N SER A 281 -1.82 9.86 -4.19
CA SER A 281 -2.05 9.73 -5.63
C SER A 281 -1.84 8.30 -6.09
N GLU A 282 -0.78 7.60 -5.68
CA GLU A 282 -0.61 6.17 -6.01
C GLU A 282 -1.76 5.31 -5.47
N VAL A 283 -2.20 5.58 -4.25
CA VAL A 283 -3.28 4.83 -3.60
C VAL A 283 -4.64 5.13 -4.25
N CYS A 284 -4.87 6.35 -4.71
CA CYS A 284 -6.16 6.81 -5.20
C CYS A 284 -6.28 6.94 -6.72
N GLU A 285 -5.16 7.05 -7.44
CA GLU A 285 -5.12 6.86 -8.89
C GLU A 285 -5.35 5.37 -9.13
N GLU A 286 -6.63 5.07 -9.36
CA GLU A 286 -7.14 3.77 -9.73
C GLU A 286 -6.47 3.22 -10.99
N CYS A 287 -6.62 1.92 -11.13
CA CYS A 287 -6.90 1.34 -12.42
C CYS A 287 -7.88 2.21 -13.25
N VAL A 288 -7.64 2.34 -14.55
CA VAL A 288 -8.46 3.05 -15.52
C VAL A 288 -9.83 2.38 -15.66
N ASP A 289 -10.89 3.18 -15.71
CA ASP A 289 -12.19 2.69 -16.18
C ASP A 289 -12.10 2.26 -17.65
N CYS A 290 -12.48 1.03 -17.94
CA CYS A 290 -12.43 0.52 -19.31
C CYS A 290 -13.65 0.98 -20.12
N SER A 291 -13.46 1.97 -20.99
CA SER A 291 -14.52 2.48 -21.87
C SER A 291 -14.23 2.33 -23.38
N VAL A 292 -13.20 1.56 -23.73
CA VAL A 292 -12.80 1.33 -25.13
C VAL A 292 -13.76 0.35 -25.79
N ASP A 293 -14.28 0.75 -26.95
CA ASP A 293 -15.10 -0.13 -27.78
C ASP A 293 -14.23 -1.18 -28.50
N GLY A 294 -14.52 -2.46 -28.28
CA GLY A 294 -13.90 -3.58 -29.01
C GLY A 294 -12.81 -4.31 -28.22
N GLN A 295 -11.92 -5.00 -28.95
CA GLN A 295 -10.83 -5.79 -28.37
C GLN A 295 -9.69 -4.88 -27.94
N LEU A 296 -9.26 -4.99 -26.68
CA LEU A 296 -8.13 -4.26 -26.11
C LEU A 296 -6.80 -4.90 -26.51
N ALA A 297 -6.68 -6.19 -26.23
CA ALA A 297 -5.49 -6.98 -26.51
C ALA A 297 -5.89 -8.42 -26.77
N LYS A 298 -5.07 -9.14 -27.54
CA LYS A 298 -5.19 -10.58 -27.71
C LYS A 298 -3.81 -11.20 -27.64
N TYR A 299 -3.69 -12.27 -26.89
CA TYR A 299 -2.46 -13.04 -26.73
C TYR A 299 -2.68 -14.47 -27.21
N GLU A 300 -1.82 -14.95 -28.11
CA GLU A 300 -1.83 -16.33 -28.57
C GLU A 300 -0.68 -17.12 -27.94
N PHE A 301 -0.94 -18.36 -27.54
CA PHE A 301 0.10 -19.25 -27.06
C PHE A 301 0.87 -19.82 -28.26
N ALA A 302 2.10 -19.35 -28.47
CA ALA A 302 2.87 -19.60 -29.67
C ALA A 302 4.34 -19.91 -29.36
N CYS A 303 5.04 -20.41 -30.38
CA CYS A 303 6.46 -20.71 -30.26
C CYS A 303 7.27 -19.41 -30.16
N VAL A 304 8.03 -19.23 -29.08
CA VAL A 304 8.88 -18.05 -28.85
C VAL A 304 10.38 -18.33 -29.06
N GLU A 305 10.78 -19.60 -28.99
CA GLU A 305 12.15 -20.01 -29.26
C GLU A 305 12.17 -21.24 -30.19
N THR A 306 13.00 -21.19 -31.22
CA THR A 306 13.17 -22.30 -32.17
C THR A 306 14.62 -22.73 -32.24
N ASP A 307 14.82 -24.04 -32.41
CA ASP A 307 16.13 -24.60 -32.72
C ASP A 307 16.54 -24.14 -34.13
N PRO A 308 17.69 -23.48 -34.30
CA PRO A 308 18.11 -22.92 -35.57
C PRO A 308 18.49 -23.99 -36.61
N ASP A 309 18.81 -25.21 -36.18
CA ASP A 309 19.26 -26.31 -37.04
C ASP A 309 18.08 -27.19 -37.49
N THR A 310 17.08 -27.40 -36.63
CA THR A 310 15.94 -28.30 -36.90
C THR A 310 14.64 -27.56 -37.22
N GLY A 311 14.51 -26.31 -36.78
CA GLY A 311 13.25 -25.56 -36.81
C GLY A 311 12.20 -26.06 -35.81
N GLU A 312 12.58 -26.97 -34.90
CA GLU A 312 11.70 -27.42 -33.82
C GLU A 312 11.52 -26.32 -32.78
N CYS A 313 10.32 -26.24 -32.18
CA CYS A 313 10.07 -25.28 -31.12
C CYS A 313 10.69 -25.75 -29.81
N LEU A 314 11.46 -24.88 -29.16
CA LEU A 314 12.12 -25.13 -27.88
C LEU A 314 11.35 -24.57 -26.69
N ALA A 315 10.63 -23.46 -26.89
CA ALA A 315 9.82 -22.82 -25.86
C ALA A 315 8.55 -22.19 -26.45
N TYR A 316 7.45 -22.31 -25.70
CA TYR A 316 6.18 -21.68 -26.00
C TYR A 316 5.81 -20.68 -24.91
N ASP A 317 5.18 -19.59 -25.32
CA ASP A 317 4.67 -18.56 -24.41
C ASP A 317 3.51 -17.79 -25.05
N PHE A 318 2.83 -16.96 -24.26
CA PHE A 318 1.85 -16.02 -24.79
C PHE A 318 2.53 -14.84 -25.49
N VAL A 319 2.12 -14.57 -26.72
CA VAL A 319 2.60 -13.43 -27.52
C VAL A 319 1.42 -12.58 -27.98
N PRO A 320 1.56 -11.24 -27.96
CA PRO A 320 0.50 -10.36 -28.43
C PRO A 320 0.27 -10.56 -29.94
N GLU A 321 -0.99 -10.67 -30.34
CA GLU A 321 -1.42 -10.67 -31.73
C GLU A 321 -1.92 -9.29 -32.14
N GLY A 322 -1.15 -8.62 -33.00
CA GLY A 322 -1.49 -7.29 -33.50
C GLY A 322 -1.18 -6.17 -32.51
N ASP A 323 -1.93 -5.09 -32.59
CA ASP A 323 -1.82 -3.98 -31.66
C ASP A 323 -2.53 -4.39 -30.35
N ALA A 324 -1.82 -4.27 -29.23
CA ALA A 324 -2.35 -4.47 -27.89
C ALA A 324 -2.43 -3.11 -27.19
N ASP A 325 -3.50 -2.89 -26.43
CA ASP A 325 -3.60 -1.74 -25.53
C ASP A 325 -2.46 -1.79 -24.50
N ASP A 326 -1.79 -0.65 -24.28
CA ASP A 326 -0.65 -0.55 -23.36
C ASP A 326 -1.05 -0.88 -21.90
N ASN A 327 -2.34 -0.80 -21.56
CA ASN A 327 -2.90 -1.07 -20.24
C ASN A 327 -3.23 -2.55 -19.99
N VAL A 328 -2.92 -3.45 -20.93
CA VAL A 328 -2.98 -4.91 -20.73
C VAL A 328 -1.67 -5.50 -21.22
N ALA A 329 -0.89 -6.08 -20.32
CA ALA A 329 0.43 -6.61 -20.62
C ALA A 329 0.57 -8.06 -20.16
N TYR A 330 1.47 -8.79 -20.82
CA TYR A 330 1.84 -10.14 -20.43
C TYR A 330 3.33 -10.19 -20.12
N THR A 331 3.67 -10.58 -18.89
CA THR A 331 5.05 -10.83 -18.48
C THR A 331 5.46 -12.25 -18.93
N PRO A 332 6.55 -12.42 -19.71
CA PRO A 332 6.97 -13.74 -20.21
C PRO A 332 7.11 -14.79 -19.11
N GLY A 333 6.57 -15.98 -19.35
CA GLY A 333 6.55 -17.10 -18.40
C GLY A 333 5.47 -17.03 -17.32
N SER A 334 4.55 -16.06 -17.36
CA SER A 334 3.47 -15.90 -16.36
C SER A 334 2.28 -16.83 -16.61
N PHE A 335 2.56 -18.13 -16.73
CA PHE A 335 1.53 -19.16 -16.88
C PHE A 335 1.89 -20.42 -16.09
N GLU A 336 0.88 -21.14 -15.59
CA GLU A 336 1.09 -22.44 -14.98
C GLU A 336 0.70 -23.55 -15.96
N SER A 337 1.63 -24.46 -16.20
CA SER A 337 1.38 -25.64 -17.02
C SER A 337 0.69 -26.76 -16.24
N LYS A 338 0.00 -27.63 -16.96
CA LYS A 338 -0.54 -28.86 -16.39
C LYS A 338 0.55 -29.74 -15.78
N GLU A 339 0.26 -30.36 -14.65
CA GLU A 339 1.24 -31.18 -13.93
C GLU A 339 1.84 -32.28 -14.84
N GLY A 340 3.16 -32.25 -14.98
CA GLY A 340 3.91 -33.23 -15.78
C GLY A 340 3.86 -33.01 -17.30
N GLU A 341 3.18 -31.98 -17.77
CA GLU A 341 3.07 -31.62 -19.19
C GLU A 341 3.58 -30.19 -19.40
N ALA A 342 4.81 -30.04 -19.89
CA ALA A 342 5.37 -28.72 -20.18
C ALA A 342 4.62 -28.05 -21.34
N PHE A 343 4.43 -26.73 -21.25
CA PHE A 343 3.80 -25.92 -22.30
C PHE A 343 2.34 -26.26 -22.58
N GLU A 344 1.62 -26.73 -21.56
CA GLU A 344 0.16 -26.88 -21.58
C GLU A 344 -0.45 -25.89 -20.57
N PRO A 345 -0.57 -24.60 -20.92
CA PRO A 345 -1.02 -23.55 -20.00
C PRO A 345 -2.44 -23.82 -19.50
N MET A 346 -2.60 -23.92 -18.18
CA MET A 346 -3.86 -24.12 -17.49
C MET A 346 -4.39 -22.84 -16.86
N THR A 347 -3.47 -21.98 -16.44
CA THR A 347 -3.73 -20.60 -16.01
C THR A 347 -2.71 -19.68 -16.65
N ALA A 348 -3.07 -18.41 -16.83
CA ALA A 348 -2.16 -17.37 -17.28
C ALA A 348 -2.49 -16.06 -16.58
N THR A 349 -1.45 -15.32 -16.18
CA THR A 349 -1.58 -14.04 -15.49
C THR A 349 -1.11 -12.90 -16.39
N PHE A 350 -1.90 -11.84 -16.42
CA PHE A 350 -1.66 -10.62 -17.20
C PHE A 350 -1.66 -9.44 -16.24
N ASP A 351 -0.80 -8.46 -16.49
CA ASP A 351 -0.82 -7.19 -15.79
C ASP A 351 -1.86 -6.30 -16.47
N THR A 352 -2.65 -5.55 -15.70
CA THR A 352 -3.59 -4.59 -16.27
C THR A 352 -3.69 -3.33 -15.46
N GLU A 353 -4.00 -2.24 -16.13
CA GLU A 353 -4.40 -1.01 -15.48
C GLU A 353 -5.91 -0.87 -15.43
N TYR A 354 -6.74 -1.81 -15.88
CA TYR A 354 -8.20 -1.62 -15.88
C TYR A 354 -8.88 -2.21 -14.64
N CYS A 355 -9.87 -1.50 -14.07
CA CYS A 355 -10.54 -2.00 -12.86
C CYS A 355 -11.41 -3.22 -13.13
N ASP A 356 -12.05 -3.25 -14.29
CA ASP A 356 -12.88 -4.35 -14.74
C ASP A 356 -12.54 -4.73 -16.17
N LEU A 357 -12.47 -6.04 -16.42
CA LEU A 357 -12.24 -6.62 -17.74
C LEU A 357 -13.08 -7.88 -17.96
N TYR A 358 -13.26 -8.18 -19.24
CA TYR A 358 -13.81 -9.45 -19.69
C TYR A 358 -12.78 -10.17 -20.54
N ALA A 359 -12.36 -11.36 -20.09
CA ALA A 359 -11.43 -12.20 -20.82
C ALA A 359 -12.17 -13.30 -21.60
N LEU A 360 -12.06 -13.26 -22.92
CA LEU A 360 -12.44 -14.38 -23.78
C LEU A 360 -11.29 -15.38 -23.85
N VAL A 361 -11.45 -16.52 -23.18
CA VAL A 361 -10.45 -17.58 -23.11
C VAL A 361 -10.81 -18.70 -24.07
N LYS A 362 -9.83 -19.14 -24.85
CA LYS A 362 -9.98 -20.32 -25.72
C LYS A 362 -9.16 -21.50 -25.22
N SER A 363 -9.82 -22.61 -24.90
CA SER A 363 -9.16 -23.86 -24.53
C SER A 363 -9.63 -25.04 -25.38
N GLY A 364 -8.74 -25.52 -26.26
CA GLY A 364 -9.07 -26.57 -27.23
C GLY A 364 -10.16 -26.16 -28.23
N ARG A 365 -11.39 -26.67 -28.08
CA ARG A 365 -12.55 -26.28 -28.90
C ARG A 365 -13.56 -25.39 -28.18
N GLU A 366 -13.34 -25.20 -26.89
CA GLU A 366 -14.26 -24.48 -26.01
C GLU A 366 -13.77 -23.02 -25.90
N LEU A 367 -14.74 -22.15 -25.66
CA LEU A 367 -14.58 -20.71 -25.46
C LEU A 367 -15.39 -20.37 -24.22
N ASP A 368 -14.88 -19.47 -23.41
CA ASP A 368 -15.53 -18.98 -22.20
C ASP A 368 -15.22 -17.50 -22.01
N VAL A 369 -16.18 -16.76 -21.47
CA VAL A 369 -16.00 -15.34 -21.11
C VAL A 369 -15.95 -15.27 -19.60
N GLN A 370 -14.82 -14.80 -19.08
CA GLN A 370 -14.57 -14.63 -17.66
C GLN A 370 -14.68 -13.15 -17.33
N SER A 371 -15.59 -12.82 -16.41
CA SER A 371 -15.67 -11.49 -15.79
C SER A 371 -14.58 -11.38 -14.73
N ILE A 372 -13.85 -10.28 -14.75
CA ILE A 372 -12.73 -10.02 -13.85
C ILE A 372 -12.95 -8.61 -13.32
N GLU A 373 -13.41 -8.53 -12.08
CA GLU A 373 -13.76 -7.29 -11.40
C GLU A 373 -12.72 -6.98 -10.33
N GLU A 374 -12.60 -5.69 -9.97
CA GLU A 374 -11.75 -5.20 -8.88
C GLU A 374 -10.28 -5.66 -9.01
N THR A 375 -9.70 -5.52 -10.20
CA THR A 375 -8.33 -6.02 -10.43
C THR A 375 -7.29 -5.21 -9.64
N ASP A 376 -6.36 -5.92 -8.99
CA ASP A 376 -5.28 -5.32 -8.17
C ASP A 376 -4.04 -4.97 -9.00
N GLY A 377 -4.24 -4.67 -10.29
CA GLY A 377 -3.17 -4.51 -11.27
C GLY A 377 -2.80 -5.80 -12.01
N SER A 378 -3.44 -6.93 -11.67
CA SER A 378 -3.21 -8.22 -12.32
C SER A 378 -4.50 -9.02 -12.51
N VAL A 379 -4.54 -9.86 -13.54
CA VAL A 379 -5.67 -10.75 -13.85
C VAL A 379 -5.18 -12.15 -14.18
N THR A 380 -5.71 -13.15 -13.48
CA THR A 380 -5.45 -14.56 -13.79
C THR A 380 -6.67 -15.17 -14.46
N VAL A 381 -6.46 -15.76 -15.63
CA VAL A 381 -7.50 -16.48 -16.38
C VAL A 381 -7.28 -17.98 -16.28
N GLU A 382 -8.39 -18.73 -16.31
CA GLU A 382 -8.38 -20.19 -16.28
C GLU A 382 -8.90 -20.80 -17.58
N THR A 383 -8.67 -22.09 -17.80
CA THR A 383 -9.21 -22.79 -18.97
C THR A 383 -10.74 -22.72 -19.07
N ALA A 384 -11.25 -22.55 -20.29
CA ALA A 384 -12.68 -22.57 -20.62
C ALA A 384 -13.40 -23.93 -20.40
N ASN A 385 -12.71 -24.95 -19.92
CA ASN A 385 -13.17 -26.35 -19.94
C ASN A 385 -12.88 -27.13 -18.66
N GLY A 386 -12.63 -26.44 -17.55
CA GLY A 386 -12.36 -27.06 -16.25
C GLY A 386 -11.09 -27.92 -16.23
N GLY A 387 -10.06 -27.47 -16.92
CA GLY A 387 -8.72 -28.05 -16.88
C GLY A 387 -8.46 -29.20 -17.85
N LYS A 388 -9.32 -29.40 -18.85
CA LYS A 388 -9.23 -30.52 -19.80
C LYS A 388 -8.26 -30.27 -20.95
N PHE A 389 -8.21 -29.05 -21.47
CA PHE A 389 -7.30 -28.66 -22.55
C PHE A 389 -6.64 -27.34 -22.20
N ALA A 390 -5.37 -27.17 -22.60
CA ALA A 390 -4.65 -25.93 -22.41
C ALA A 390 -5.30 -24.73 -23.11
N ILE A 391 -5.01 -23.56 -22.56
CA ILE A 391 -5.32 -22.26 -23.14
C ILE A 391 -4.53 -22.08 -24.44
N SER A 392 -5.21 -21.61 -25.47
CA SER A 392 -4.63 -21.36 -26.80
C SER A 392 -4.57 -19.87 -27.13
N PHE A 393 -5.54 -19.10 -26.65
CA PHE A 393 -5.46 -17.63 -26.65
C PHE A 393 -6.31 -17.06 -25.51
N VAL A 394 -6.02 -15.81 -25.18
CA VAL A 394 -6.80 -14.94 -24.29
C VAL A 394 -7.00 -13.60 -25.00
N ALA A 395 -8.22 -13.06 -25.00
CA ALA A 395 -8.50 -11.74 -25.54
C ALA A 395 -9.32 -10.91 -24.54
N PHE A 396 -8.98 -9.63 -24.38
CA PHE A 396 -9.56 -8.75 -23.36
C PHE A 396 -10.48 -7.69 -23.97
N TYR A 397 -11.56 -7.39 -23.25
CA TYR A 397 -12.61 -6.45 -23.63
C TYR A 397 -13.07 -5.66 -22.40
N CYS A 398 -13.51 -4.42 -22.62
CA CYS A 398 -14.11 -3.62 -21.54
C CYS A 398 -15.51 -4.08 -21.13
N THR A 399 -16.25 -4.78 -22.00
CA THR A 399 -17.65 -5.14 -21.74
C THR A 399 -17.93 -6.61 -22.03
N GLU A 400 -18.83 -7.20 -21.24
CA GLU A 400 -19.31 -8.57 -21.44
C GLU A 400 -19.90 -8.74 -22.85
N GLU A 401 -20.69 -7.76 -23.29
CA GLU A 401 -21.36 -7.79 -24.60
C GLU A 401 -20.35 -7.89 -25.75
N ALA A 402 -19.25 -7.12 -25.70
CA ALA A 402 -18.20 -7.18 -26.71
C ALA A 402 -17.44 -8.52 -26.69
N ALA A 403 -17.15 -9.06 -25.49
CA ALA A 403 -16.49 -10.35 -25.35
C ALA A 403 -17.38 -11.50 -25.87
N VAL A 404 -18.68 -11.47 -25.57
CA VAL A 404 -19.67 -12.45 -26.06
C VAL A 404 -19.87 -12.33 -27.56
N GLU A 405 -19.98 -11.12 -28.12
CA GLU A 405 -20.08 -10.93 -29.58
C GLU A 405 -18.85 -11.52 -30.29
N ALA A 406 -17.65 -11.29 -29.76
CA ALA A 406 -16.42 -11.86 -30.28
C ALA A 406 -16.41 -13.40 -30.19
N MET A 407 -16.89 -13.96 -29.07
CA MET A 407 -17.04 -15.40 -28.88
C MET A 407 -17.99 -16.02 -29.93
N GLU A 408 -19.13 -15.39 -30.17
CA GLU A 408 -20.14 -15.87 -31.14
C GLU A 408 -19.68 -15.73 -32.60
N ALA A 409 -18.91 -14.68 -32.91
CA ALA A 409 -18.31 -14.46 -34.22
C ALA A 409 -17.19 -15.46 -34.51
N PHE A 410 -16.60 -16.08 -33.47
CA PHE A 410 -15.53 -17.05 -33.66
C PHE A 410 -16.03 -18.24 -34.48
N PRO A 411 -15.39 -18.58 -35.61
CA PRO A 411 -15.90 -19.57 -36.54
C PRO A 411 -15.93 -20.96 -35.89
N SER A 412 -17.08 -21.30 -35.29
CA SER A 412 -17.40 -22.68 -34.94
C SER A 412 -17.44 -23.44 -36.26
N ARG A 413 -16.49 -24.37 -36.46
CA ARG A 413 -16.46 -25.21 -37.66
C ARG A 413 -17.80 -25.95 -37.78
N GLY A 414 -18.68 -25.46 -38.66
CA GLY A 414 -20.06 -25.92 -38.67
C GLY A 414 -20.95 -25.54 -39.87
N ARG A 415 -20.41 -25.13 -41.03
CA ARG A 415 -21.13 -25.32 -42.32
C ARG A 415 -20.16 -25.82 -43.38
N ARG A 416 -20.20 -27.14 -43.61
CA ARG A 416 -19.91 -27.72 -44.92
C ARG A 416 -21.07 -27.45 -45.86
#